data_AF-A0A7W0ZYZ7-F1
#
_entry.id   AF-A0A7W0ZYZ7-F1
#
_cell.length_a   1.000
_cell.length_b   1.000
_cell.length_c   1.000
_cell.angle_alpha   90.00
_cell.angle_beta   90.00
_cell.angle_gamma   90.00
#
_symmetry.space_group_name_H-M   'P 1'
#
loop_
_entity.id
_entity.type
_entity.pdbx_description
1 polymer ?
#
loop_
_entity_poly.entity_id
_entity_poly.type
_entity_poly.pdbx_seq_one_letter_code
_entity_poly.pdbx_strand_id
1 'polypeptide(L)'
;MALSYALHPHQRQRVTGYFEPGMHEDLLREREGFGDWTVIDASPVLVAMRHHEGAILHVTIERGRAVSCELFEGDDARRIDPAWSGELAVDAAALAYQAVLARPLDDAPRRAFADAIRQTEPERAELIDVQLELTRSGLAGDRRRELDQRATDLLRRNAAVWAAPVLGLTRFTSFRRGFIEGVTVSAPELLKIARTLFARAPVIDIAVLDARVVAERLFASGHLARLRMLRLANGGLGDAEIQLLAASSALGQLYGLDLSGNQIGASGMEALAASPHLAAVRWIGLGGNRAADPTPHFDYDGEAIVQEVRPPEGAALVARHGPRPWLTNAIAWPGPVPPLELLAG
;
A
#
# COMPACT_ATOMS: atom_id res chain seq x y z
N MET A 1 12.36 7.93 -5.11
CA MET A 1 12.31 6.44 -5.24
C MET A 1 11.62 5.85 -4.02
N ALA A 2 10.65 4.93 -4.18
CA ALA A 2 9.98 4.31 -3.02
C ALA A 2 10.93 3.34 -2.30
N LEU A 3 11.37 3.69 -1.09
CA LEU A 3 12.20 2.82 -0.27
C LEU A 3 11.32 1.72 0.32
N SER A 4 11.67 0.47 0.01
CA SER A 4 11.06 -0.71 0.61
C SER A 4 11.85 -1.08 1.85
N TYR A 5 11.19 -1.13 3.00
CA TYR A 5 11.81 -1.51 4.27
C TYR A 5 11.44 -2.94 4.62
N ALA A 6 12.45 -3.77 4.86
CA ALA A 6 12.26 -5.09 5.44
C ALA A 6 11.88 -4.94 6.91
N LEU A 7 10.70 -5.40 7.30
CA LEU A 7 10.36 -5.55 8.72
C LEU A 7 11.07 -6.82 9.21
N HIS A 8 12.33 -6.71 9.63
CA HIS A 8 13.09 -7.88 10.09
C HIS A 8 12.50 -8.45 11.40
N PRO A 9 12.29 -9.78 11.51
CA PRO A 9 11.73 -10.40 12.70
C PRO A 9 12.60 -10.27 13.96
N HIS A 10 13.89 -9.93 13.82
CA HIS A 10 14.80 -9.68 14.95
C HIS A 10 14.81 -8.24 15.47
N GLN A 11 14.08 -7.31 14.85
CA GLN A 11 13.83 -5.98 15.43
C GLN A 11 12.66 -5.96 16.44
N ARG A 12 12.05 -7.13 16.73
CA ARG A 12 11.06 -7.34 17.79
C ARG A 12 11.51 -6.91 19.20
N GLN A 13 12.81 -6.66 19.42
CA GLN A 13 13.38 -6.41 20.74
C GLN A 13 13.80 -4.96 21.03
N ARG A 14 13.53 -3.98 20.15
CA ARG A 14 13.98 -2.58 20.39
C ARG A 14 13.00 -1.48 20.00
N VAL A 15 11.69 -1.75 20.03
CA VAL A 15 10.66 -0.69 20.05
C VAL A 15 10.29 -0.40 21.51
N THR A 16 11.30 -0.07 22.31
CA THR A 16 11.16 0.46 23.67
C THR A 16 12.13 1.64 23.74
N GLY A 17 11.70 2.79 23.25
CA GLY A 17 12.58 3.95 23.23
C GLY A 17 11.94 5.15 22.58
N TYR A 18 11.46 6.05 23.44
CA TYR A 18 11.16 7.46 23.17
C TYR A 18 9.86 7.76 22.40
N PHE A 19 8.75 7.72 23.14
CA PHE A 19 7.67 8.68 22.98
C PHE A 19 7.41 9.33 24.34
N GLU A 20 7.29 10.66 24.38
CA GLU A 20 6.81 11.32 25.59
C GLU A 20 5.36 10.87 25.87
N PRO A 21 5.07 10.35 27.08
CA PRO A 21 3.76 9.88 27.47
C PRO A 21 2.88 11.10 27.72
N GLY A 22 1.85 11.30 26.89
CA GLY A 22 1.09 12.56 26.96
C GLY A 22 -0.43 12.45 27.00
N MET A 23 -1.06 11.52 26.26
CA MET A 23 -2.53 11.55 26.18
C MET A 23 -3.23 10.20 26.11
N HIS A 24 -2.66 9.19 25.43
CA HIS A 24 -3.30 7.87 25.37
C HIS A 24 -2.91 6.96 26.54
N GLU A 25 -1.72 7.11 27.13
CA GLU A 25 -1.30 6.33 28.30
C GLU A 25 -2.14 6.68 29.55
N ASP A 26 -2.36 7.97 29.81
CA ASP A 26 -3.07 8.42 31.02
C ASP A 26 -4.56 8.04 30.97
N LEU A 27 -5.20 8.17 29.80
CA LEU A 27 -6.61 7.78 29.60
C LEU A 27 -6.85 6.27 29.76
N LEU A 28 -5.82 5.42 29.58
CA LEU A 28 -5.92 3.96 29.68
C LEU A 28 -5.41 3.43 31.03
N ARG A 29 -4.38 4.03 31.64
CA ARG A 29 -3.88 3.65 32.98
C ARG A 29 -4.88 3.94 34.09
N GLU A 30 -5.67 5.00 33.98
CA GLU A 30 -6.66 5.39 34.99
C GLU A 30 -7.95 4.55 34.95
N ARG A 31 -8.08 3.59 34.03
CA ARG A 31 -9.29 2.78 33.83
C ARG A 31 -9.15 1.40 34.49
N GLU A 32 -10.18 0.98 35.24
CA GLU A 32 -10.24 -0.38 35.82
C GLU A 32 -10.04 -1.46 34.75
N GLY A 33 -9.12 -2.40 34.99
CA GLY A 33 -8.85 -3.55 34.12
C GLY A 33 -7.63 -3.43 33.19
N PHE A 34 -6.99 -2.25 33.07
CA PHE A 34 -5.81 -2.04 32.23
C PHE A 34 -4.50 -1.78 32.99
N GLY A 35 -4.49 -1.88 34.31
CA GLY A 35 -3.29 -1.63 35.14
C GLY A 35 -2.08 -2.51 34.81
N ASP A 36 -2.33 -3.71 34.28
CA ASP A 36 -1.30 -4.68 33.89
C ASP A 36 -0.91 -4.59 32.40
N TRP A 37 -1.49 -3.64 31.67
CA TRP A 37 -1.27 -3.41 30.25
C TRP A 37 -0.42 -2.15 30.03
N THR A 38 0.64 -2.30 29.26
CA THR A 38 1.51 -1.18 28.87
C THR A 38 1.27 -0.85 27.41
N VAL A 39 0.97 0.42 27.08
CA VAL A 39 0.96 0.86 25.68
C VAL A 39 2.36 0.67 25.11
N ILE A 40 2.45 -0.15 24.07
CA ILE A 40 3.72 -0.43 23.39
C ILE A 40 3.81 0.28 22.05
N ASP A 41 2.65 0.65 21.48
CA ASP A 41 2.55 1.40 20.25
C ASP A 41 1.17 2.06 20.18
N ALA A 42 1.11 3.32 19.78
CA ALA A 42 -0.12 4.07 19.66
C ALA A 42 -0.03 4.97 18.43
N SER A 43 -0.96 4.73 17.51
CA SER A 43 -1.25 5.57 16.38
C SER A 43 -2.68 6.09 16.50
N PRO A 44 -3.07 7.10 15.71
CA PRO A 44 -4.42 7.66 15.78
C PRO A 44 -5.55 6.67 15.45
N VAL A 45 -5.23 5.47 14.93
CA VAL A 45 -6.20 4.45 14.52
C VAL A 45 -5.96 3.07 15.15
N LEU A 46 -4.83 2.89 15.82
CA LEU A 46 -4.44 1.63 16.44
C LEU A 46 -3.69 1.92 17.73
N VAL A 47 -4.15 1.38 18.84
CA VAL A 47 -3.38 1.30 20.08
C VAL A 47 -3.04 -0.17 20.32
N ALA A 48 -1.75 -0.47 20.36
CA ALA A 48 -1.22 -1.76 20.77
C ALA A 48 -0.72 -1.69 22.20
N MET A 49 -1.14 -2.65 23.01
CA MET A 49 -0.75 -2.76 24.40
C MET A 49 -0.22 -4.15 24.69
N ARG A 50 0.70 -4.27 25.63
CA ARG A 50 1.26 -5.54 26.07
C ARG A 50 0.92 -5.78 27.54
N HIS A 51 0.39 -6.96 27.81
CA HIS A 51 0.21 -7.46 29.17
C HIS A 51 1.56 -7.91 29.75
N HIS A 52 1.73 -7.83 31.06
CA HIS A 52 2.96 -8.30 31.73
C HIS A 52 3.30 -9.77 31.46
N GLU A 53 2.29 -10.61 31.18
CA GLU A 53 2.46 -12.03 30.81
C GLU A 53 2.79 -12.25 29.31
N GLY A 54 2.91 -11.18 28.52
CA GLY A 54 3.36 -11.22 27.13
C GLY A 54 2.26 -11.17 26.07
N ALA A 55 0.98 -11.19 26.45
CA ALA A 55 -0.13 -11.03 25.51
C ALA A 55 -0.15 -9.61 24.90
N ILE A 56 -0.57 -9.47 23.64
CA ILE A 56 -0.68 -8.18 22.94
C ILE A 56 -2.14 -7.89 22.61
N LEU A 57 -2.63 -6.71 22.95
CA LEU A 57 -3.96 -6.25 22.59
C LEU A 57 -3.86 -5.13 21.57
N HIS A 58 -4.46 -5.33 20.40
CA HIS A 58 -4.62 -4.31 19.37
C HIS A 58 -6.04 -3.75 19.40
N VAL A 59 -6.16 -2.45 19.67
CA VAL A 59 -7.42 -1.72 19.71
C VAL A 59 -7.49 -0.80 18.50
N THR A 60 -8.42 -1.06 17.59
CA THR A 60 -8.66 -0.18 16.42
C THR A 60 -9.65 0.91 16.79
N ILE A 61 -9.27 2.16 16.52
CA ILE A 61 -10.05 3.35 16.88
C ILE A 61 -10.62 3.98 15.61
N GLU A 62 -11.93 4.17 15.56
CA GLU A 62 -12.62 4.97 14.54
C GLU A 62 -13.37 6.11 15.22
N ARG A 63 -13.10 7.35 14.77
CA ARG A 63 -13.75 8.57 15.31
C ARG A 63 -13.72 8.65 16.85
N GLY A 64 -12.59 8.27 17.44
CA GLY A 64 -12.39 8.26 18.90
C GLY A 64 -13.05 7.09 19.65
N ARG A 65 -13.63 6.11 18.97
CA ARG A 65 -14.26 4.93 19.60
C ARG A 65 -13.53 3.65 19.20
N ALA A 66 -13.36 2.71 20.13
CA ALA A 66 -12.86 1.39 19.76
C ALA A 66 -13.94 0.64 18.99
N VAL A 67 -13.61 0.24 17.77
CA VAL A 67 -14.50 -0.53 16.91
C VAL A 67 -14.09 -1.99 16.81
N SER A 68 -12.86 -2.32 17.23
CA SER A 68 -12.41 -3.71 17.36
C SER A 68 -11.25 -3.83 18.31
N CYS A 69 -11.21 -4.97 18.99
CA CYS A 69 -10.10 -5.40 19.83
C CYS A 69 -9.66 -6.80 19.39
N GLU A 70 -8.36 -6.97 19.12
CA GLU A 70 -7.74 -8.23 18.76
C GLU A 70 -6.67 -8.55 19.80
N LEU A 71 -6.86 -9.65 20.55
CA LEU A 71 -5.89 -10.15 21.50
C LEU A 71 -5.02 -11.21 20.84
N PHE A 72 -3.71 -11.07 20.98
CA PHE A 72 -2.69 -11.98 20.48
C PHE A 72 -1.98 -12.66 21.67
N GLU A 73 -1.99 -13.98 21.68
CA GLU A 73 -1.30 -14.84 22.64
C GLU A 73 -0.35 -15.76 21.85
N GLY A 74 0.91 -15.33 21.67
CA GLY A 74 1.82 -16.01 20.72
C GLY A 74 1.45 -15.70 19.26
N ASP A 75 1.24 -16.74 18.45
CA ASP A 75 0.79 -16.61 17.05
C ASP A 75 -0.75 -16.65 16.91
N ASP A 76 -1.47 -16.95 17.99
CA ASP A 76 -2.93 -17.04 17.99
C ASP A 76 -3.58 -15.67 18.23
N ALA A 77 -4.54 -15.30 17.39
CA ALA A 77 -5.29 -14.05 17.48
C ALA A 77 -6.78 -14.32 17.72
N ARG A 78 -7.35 -13.74 18.78
CA ARG A 78 -8.80 -13.78 19.06
C ARG A 78 -9.39 -12.38 19.08
N ARG A 79 -10.54 -12.23 18.40
CA ARG A 79 -11.33 -11.00 18.48
C ARG A 79 -12.07 -11.00 19.81
N ILE A 80 -11.96 -9.91 20.56
CA ILE A 80 -12.72 -9.69 21.78
C ILE A 80 -13.64 -8.49 21.58
N ASP A 81 -14.83 -8.54 22.16
CA ASP A 81 -15.69 -7.38 22.15
C ASP A 81 -15.03 -6.26 22.94
N PRO A 82 -14.94 -5.05 22.39
CA PRO A 82 -14.49 -3.91 23.17
C PRO A 82 -15.52 -3.69 24.27
N ALA A 83 -15.23 -4.16 25.49
CA ALA A 83 -16.01 -3.84 26.70
C ALA A 83 -15.88 -2.35 27.10
N TRP A 84 -15.47 -1.50 26.17
CA TRP A 84 -15.16 -0.11 26.36
C TRP A 84 -16.16 0.77 25.59
N SER A 85 -16.86 1.63 26.34
CA SER A 85 -17.88 2.55 25.82
C SER A 85 -17.46 4.02 25.89
N GLY A 86 -16.17 4.31 26.10
CA GLY A 86 -15.67 5.69 26.19
C GLY A 86 -15.40 6.31 24.82
N GLU A 87 -15.60 7.61 24.69
CA GLU A 87 -14.98 8.41 23.64
C GLU A 87 -13.56 8.78 24.10
N LEU A 88 -12.54 8.31 23.39
CA LEU A 88 -11.22 8.94 23.44
C LEU A 88 -11.37 10.35 22.85
N ALA A 89 -10.66 11.33 23.40
CA ALA A 89 -10.62 12.67 22.84
C ALA A 89 -10.33 12.57 21.33
N VAL A 90 -11.27 13.08 20.52
CA VAL A 90 -11.16 13.01 19.07
C VAL A 90 -10.17 14.08 18.64
N ASP A 91 -8.88 13.75 18.69
CA ASP A 91 -7.82 14.65 18.22
C ASP A 91 -7.97 14.84 16.70
N ALA A 92 -7.73 16.08 16.23
CA ALA A 92 -7.69 16.44 14.83
C ALA A 92 -6.77 15.50 14.02
N ALA A 93 -5.69 15.02 14.64
CA ALA A 93 -4.80 14.01 14.05
C ALA A 93 -5.54 12.70 13.72
N ALA A 94 -6.38 12.19 14.64
CA ALA A 94 -7.14 10.96 14.41
C ALA A 94 -8.21 11.11 13.33
N LEU A 95 -8.91 12.26 13.31
CA LEU A 95 -9.87 12.55 12.24
C LEU A 95 -9.20 12.67 10.87
N ALA A 96 -8.07 13.38 10.81
CA ALA A 96 -7.31 13.53 9.57
C ALA A 96 -6.77 12.18 9.07
N TYR A 97 -6.24 11.33 9.96
CA TYR A 97 -5.78 9.99 9.61
C TYR A 97 -6.93 9.13 9.06
N GLN A 98 -8.09 9.13 9.72
CA GLN A 98 -9.27 8.42 9.23
C GLN A 98 -9.75 8.94 7.86
N ALA A 99 -9.66 10.25 7.63
CA ALA A 99 -9.93 10.83 6.32
C ALA A 99 -8.92 10.39 5.25
N VAL A 100 -7.64 10.17 5.61
CA VAL A 100 -6.63 9.57 4.72
C VAL A 100 -7.00 8.12 4.39
N LEU A 101 -7.44 7.33 5.35
CA LEU A 101 -7.87 5.94 5.11
C LEU A 101 -9.06 5.83 4.16
N ALA A 102 -10.04 6.72 4.34
CA ALA A 102 -11.25 6.79 3.53
C ALA A 102 -10.99 7.33 2.11
N ARG A 103 -10.03 8.25 1.97
CA ARG A 103 -9.69 8.90 0.69
C ARG A 103 -8.18 8.82 0.46
N PRO A 104 -7.64 7.62 0.20
CA PRO A 104 -6.19 7.38 0.18
C PRO A 104 -5.46 8.10 -0.95
N LEU A 105 -6.17 8.58 -1.96
CA LEU A 105 -5.60 9.30 -3.08
C LEU A 105 -5.63 10.83 -2.91
N ASP A 106 -6.38 11.34 -1.93
CA ASP A 106 -6.48 12.77 -1.65
C ASP A 106 -5.29 13.23 -0.82
N ASP A 107 -4.66 14.33 -1.23
CA ASP A 107 -3.55 14.91 -0.47
C ASP A 107 -4.03 15.89 0.63
N ALA A 108 -5.29 16.36 0.57
CA ALA A 108 -5.82 17.29 1.57
C ALA A 108 -5.90 16.70 3.00
N PRO A 109 -6.42 15.47 3.20
CA PRO A 109 -6.37 14.81 4.51
C PRO A 109 -4.95 14.58 5.02
N ARG A 110 -3.98 14.39 4.12
CA ARG A 110 -2.57 14.16 4.47
C ARG A 110 -1.93 15.43 5.01
N ARG A 111 -2.18 16.57 4.36
CA ARG A 111 -1.76 17.89 4.86
C ARG A 111 -2.37 18.20 6.22
N ALA A 112 -3.68 17.96 6.38
CA ALA A 112 -4.36 18.14 7.66
C ALA A 112 -3.74 17.26 8.77
N PHE A 113 -3.37 16.02 8.45
CA PHE A 113 -2.68 15.15 9.40
C PHE A 113 -1.29 15.66 9.76
N ALA A 114 -0.49 16.07 8.76
CA ALA A 114 0.83 16.65 8.99
C ALA A 114 0.77 17.90 9.88
N ASP A 115 -0.20 18.78 9.66
CA ASP A 115 -0.38 19.99 10.45
C ASP A 115 -0.81 19.69 11.88
N ALA A 116 -1.70 18.70 12.08
CA ALA A 116 -2.17 18.29 13.40
C ALA A 116 -1.03 17.70 14.26
N ILE A 117 -0.12 16.92 13.67
CA ILE A 117 0.99 16.29 14.41
C ILE A 117 2.28 17.12 14.41
N ARG A 118 2.33 18.29 13.76
CA ARG A 118 3.59 19.02 13.52
C ARG A 118 4.36 19.36 14.79
N GLN A 119 3.64 19.62 15.89
CA GLN A 119 4.25 19.96 17.18
C GLN A 119 4.73 18.73 17.94
N THR A 120 4.00 17.61 17.85
CA THR A 120 4.26 16.38 18.62
C THR A 120 5.17 15.40 17.88
N GLU A 121 5.05 15.33 16.56
CA GLU A 121 5.80 14.46 15.64
C GLU A 121 6.38 15.26 14.44
N PRO A 122 7.29 16.22 14.66
CA PRO A 122 7.77 17.12 13.61
C PRO A 122 8.43 16.38 12.43
N GLU A 123 9.20 15.32 12.68
CA GLU A 123 9.82 14.53 11.61
C GLU A 123 8.78 13.74 10.79
N ARG A 124 7.64 13.33 11.38
CA ARG A 124 6.57 12.64 10.65
C ARG A 124 5.79 13.62 9.78
N ALA A 125 5.50 14.82 10.29
CA ALA A 125 4.92 15.91 9.52
C ALA A 125 5.83 16.29 8.34
N GLU A 126 7.13 16.43 8.57
CA GLU A 126 8.11 16.74 7.52
C GLU A 126 8.15 15.67 6.43
N LEU A 127 8.11 14.37 6.79
CA LEU A 127 8.05 13.30 5.78
C LEU A 127 6.84 13.47 4.85
N ILE A 128 5.67 13.82 5.41
CA ILE A 128 4.45 14.02 4.62
C ILE A 128 4.66 15.19 3.65
N ASP A 129 5.14 16.33 4.14
CA ASP A 129 5.39 17.53 3.32
C ASP A 129 6.37 17.24 2.17
N VAL A 130 7.52 16.62 2.48
CA VAL A 130 8.56 16.25 1.51
C VAL A 130 7.99 15.32 0.44
N GLN A 131 7.26 14.27 0.85
CA GLN A 131 6.73 13.30 -0.09
C GLN A 131 5.53 13.83 -0.90
N LEU A 132 4.78 14.81 -0.39
CA LEU A 132 3.77 15.54 -1.15
C LEU A 132 4.41 16.54 -2.15
N GLU A 133 5.53 17.17 -1.81
CA GLU A 133 6.26 18.00 -2.77
C GLU A 133 6.81 17.14 -3.93
N LEU A 134 7.29 15.93 -3.63
CA LEU A 134 7.77 14.97 -4.63
C LEU A 134 6.71 14.51 -5.64
N THR A 135 5.41 14.70 -5.38
CA THR A 135 4.35 14.38 -6.35
C THR A 135 4.04 15.52 -7.32
N ARG A 136 4.57 16.73 -7.09
CA ARG A 136 4.31 17.88 -7.96
C ARG A 136 4.90 17.69 -9.34
N SER A 137 4.08 17.96 -10.36
CA SER A 137 4.52 18.01 -11.76
C SER A 137 5.50 19.16 -11.99
N GLY A 138 6.50 18.94 -12.85
CA GLY A 138 7.50 19.96 -13.21
C GLY A 138 8.58 20.23 -12.15
N LEU A 139 8.67 19.40 -11.11
CA LEU A 139 9.72 19.53 -10.09
C LEU A 139 11.12 19.36 -10.72
N ALA A 140 11.98 20.37 -10.53
CA ALA A 140 13.36 20.34 -11.03
C ALA A 140 14.14 19.13 -10.52
N GLY A 141 15.00 18.56 -11.37
CA GLY A 141 15.75 17.33 -11.05
C GLY A 141 16.60 17.43 -9.79
N ASP A 142 17.27 18.55 -9.57
CA ASP A 142 18.12 18.78 -8.41
C ASP A 142 17.31 18.82 -7.11
N ARG A 143 16.19 19.56 -7.12
CA ARG A 143 15.24 19.62 -6.00
C ARG A 143 14.62 18.26 -5.71
N ARG A 144 14.28 17.50 -6.77
CA ARG A 144 13.78 16.13 -6.62
C ARG A 144 14.81 15.23 -5.92
N ARG A 145 16.09 15.30 -6.29
CA ARG A 145 17.16 14.52 -5.64
C ARG A 145 17.35 14.92 -4.18
N GLU A 146 17.31 16.21 -3.87
CA GLU A 146 17.38 16.72 -2.49
C GLU A 146 16.23 16.17 -1.63
N LEU A 147 14.99 16.27 -2.12
CA LEU A 147 13.80 15.78 -1.42
C LEU A 147 13.80 14.25 -1.27
N ASP A 148 14.21 13.52 -2.31
CA ASP A 148 14.36 12.06 -2.25
C ASP A 148 15.39 11.66 -1.17
N GLN A 149 16.52 12.37 -1.11
CA GLN A 149 17.53 12.15 -0.06
C GLN A 149 16.98 12.46 1.32
N ARG A 150 16.26 13.58 1.49
CA ARG A 150 15.66 13.95 2.77
C ARG A 150 14.61 12.93 3.23
N ALA A 151 13.73 12.47 2.34
CA ALA A 151 12.77 11.42 2.63
C ALA A 151 13.47 10.11 3.04
N THR A 152 14.57 9.77 2.37
CA THR A 152 15.40 8.60 2.68
C THR A 152 15.93 8.65 4.11
N ASP A 153 16.47 9.79 4.52
CA ASP A 153 17.08 9.96 5.84
C ASP A 153 16.04 9.97 6.97
N LEU A 154 14.86 10.56 6.74
CA LEU A 154 13.73 10.50 7.66
C LEU A 154 13.25 9.05 7.85
N LEU A 155 13.05 8.32 6.75
CA LEU A 155 12.56 6.94 6.79
C LEU A 155 13.60 5.97 7.36
N ARG A 156 14.90 6.14 7.05
CA ARG A 156 15.97 5.30 7.61
C ARG A 156 15.96 5.31 9.15
N ARG A 157 15.62 6.44 9.76
CA ARG A 157 15.61 6.62 11.22
C ARG A 157 14.31 6.18 11.87
N ASN A 158 13.17 6.40 11.20
CA ASN A 158 11.85 6.31 11.84
C ASN A 158 10.89 5.28 11.23
N ALA A 159 11.18 4.68 10.07
CA ALA A 159 10.22 3.84 9.36
C ALA A 159 9.71 2.65 10.18
N ALA A 160 10.55 2.06 11.04
CA ALA A 160 10.15 0.94 11.91
C ALA A 160 9.02 1.33 12.86
N VAL A 161 9.12 2.53 13.44
CA VAL A 161 8.12 3.09 14.35
C VAL A 161 6.88 3.51 13.56
N TRP A 162 7.08 4.21 12.45
CA TRP A 162 5.98 4.69 11.61
C TRP A 162 5.19 3.58 10.90
N ALA A 163 5.77 2.37 10.80
CA ALA A 163 5.14 1.18 10.23
C ALA A 163 4.26 0.40 11.22
N ALA A 164 4.24 0.83 12.48
CA ALA A 164 3.38 0.36 13.57
C ALA A 164 1.99 -0.16 13.13
N PRO A 165 1.17 0.60 12.38
CA PRO A 165 -0.19 0.19 12.04
C PRO A 165 -0.31 -1.12 11.25
N VAL A 166 0.77 -1.55 10.58
CA VAL A 166 0.80 -2.80 9.78
C VAL A 166 1.91 -3.74 10.21
N LEU A 167 2.53 -3.49 11.37
CA LEU A 167 3.56 -4.34 11.93
C LEU A 167 3.00 -5.76 12.13
N GLY A 168 3.75 -6.77 11.68
CA GLY A 168 3.33 -8.18 11.74
C GLY A 168 2.32 -8.60 10.68
N LEU A 169 1.72 -7.67 9.93
CA LEU A 169 0.78 -7.97 8.86
C LEU A 169 1.46 -8.16 7.49
N THR A 170 2.63 -7.55 7.29
CA THR A 170 3.25 -7.48 5.95
C THR A 170 4.74 -7.78 6.00
N ARG A 171 5.29 -8.25 4.88
CA ARG A 171 6.71 -8.61 4.76
C ARG A 171 7.59 -7.38 4.50
N PHE A 172 7.08 -6.47 3.68
CA PHE A 172 7.72 -5.22 3.34
C PHE A 172 6.69 -4.10 3.25
N THR A 173 7.10 -2.89 3.61
CA THR A 173 6.28 -1.68 3.51
C THR A 173 7.02 -0.59 2.76
N SER A 174 6.28 0.22 2.01
CA SER A 174 6.79 1.40 1.32
C SER A 174 5.98 2.63 1.70
N PHE A 175 6.69 3.67 2.12
CA PHE A 175 6.09 4.96 2.47
C PHE A 175 5.97 5.85 1.26
N ARG A 176 4.77 6.39 1.04
CA ARG A 176 4.45 7.38 0.01
C ARG A 176 3.50 8.42 0.58
N ARG A 177 3.75 9.67 0.24
CA ARG A 177 3.01 10.84 0.74
C ARG A 177 2.84 10.81 2.26
N GLY A 178 3.85 10.30 2.97
CA GLY A 178 3.96 10.15 4.41
C GLY A 178 3.23 8.96 5.06
N PHE A 179 2.62 8.07 4.27
CA PHE A 179 1.87 6.91 4.77
C PHE A 179 2.27 5.62 4.06
N ILE A 180 1.85 4.49 4.64
CA ILE A 180 2.06 3.17 4.05
C ILE A 180 1.03 2.97 2.94
N GLU A 181 1.48 3.16 1.71
CA GLU A 181 0.65 2.95 0.52
C GLU A 181 1.02 1.67 -0.22
N GLY A 182 2.25 1.22 -0.04
CA GLY A 182 2.82 0.01 -0.64
C GLY A 182 3.07 -1.06 0.39
N VAL A 183 2.64 -2.28 0.10
CA VAL A 183 3.01 -3.45 0.91
C VAL A 183 3.35 -4.65 0.04
N THR A 184 4.11 -5.59 0.62
CA THR A 184 4.32 -6.93 0.06
C THR A 184 3.79 -7.97 1.03
N VAL A 185 2.96 -8.88 0.53
CA VAL A 185 2.26 -9.91 1.32
C VAL A 185 2.00 -11.14 0.44
N SER A 186 1.92 -12.34 1.02
CA SER A 186 1.49 -13.52 0.25
C SER A 186 -0.02 -13.50 0.03
N ALA A 187 -0.49 -14.12 -1.05
CA ALA A 187 -1.91 -14.15 -1.36
C ALA A 187 -2.78 -14.84 -0.28
N PRO A 188 -2.36 -15.98 0.31
CA PRO A 188 -3.13 -16.60 1.40
C PRO A 188 -3.27 -15.69 2.61
N GLU A 189 -2.20 -14.98 2.99
CA GLU A 189 -2.24 -14.05 4.12
C GLU A 189 -3.08 -12.83 3.81
N LEU A 190 -2.92 -12.21 2.63
CA LEU A 190 -3.74 -11.08 2.20
C LEU A 190 -5.24 -11.37 2.33
N LEU A 191 -5.69 -12.56 1.93
CA LEU A 191 -7.10 -12.95 2.05
C LEU A 191 -7.59 -13.04 3.51
N LYS A 192 -6.69 -13.29 4.48
CA LYS A 192 -7.02 -13.28 5.91
C LYS A 192 -7.02 -11.87 6.49
N ILE A 193 -6.02 -11.06 6.14
CA ILE A 193 -5.74 -9.79 6.83
C ILE A 193 -6.23 -8.55 6.08
N ALA A 194 -6.74 -8.66 4.84
CA ALA A 194 -7.06 -7.51 3.98
C ALA A 194 -7.94 -6.46 4.67
N ARG A 195 -8.99 -6.89 5.39
CA ARG A 195 -9.87 -5.98 6.12
C ARG A 195 -9.10 -5.16 7.16
N THR A 196 -8.29 -5.84 7.98
CA THR A 196 -7.49 -5.21 9.04
C THR A 196 -6.41 -4.30 8.46
N LEU A 197 -5.71 -4.77 7.42
CA LEU A 197 -4.69 -3.99 6.71
C LEU A 197 -5.25 -2.65 6.19
N PHE A 198 -6.42 -2.71 5.53
CA PHE A 198 -7.05 -1.55 4.91
C PHE A 198 -7.74 -0.60 5.89
N ALA A 199 -8.05 -1.08 7.09
CA ALA A 199 -8.53 -0.26 8.20
C ALA A 199 -7.39 0.46 8.93
N ARG A 200 -6.13 0.05 8.72
CA ARG A 200 -4.97 0.58 9.46
C ARG A 200 -4.00 1.38 8.59
N ALA A 201 -4.01 1.19 7.28
CA ALA A 201 -3.15 1.92 6.35
C ALA A 201 -3.84 2.23 5.01
N PRO A 202 -3.53 3.37 4.36
CA PRO A 202 -4.10 3.76 3.07
C PRO A 202 -3.42 3.00 1.91
N VAL A 203 -3.39 1.67 2.00
CA VAL A 203 -2.76 0.79 1.01
C VAL A 203 -3.53 0.85 -0.30
N ILE A 204 -2.79 1.11 -1.38
CA ILE A 204 -3.28 1.20 -2.77
C ILE A 204 -2.35 0.50 -3.76
N ASP A 205 -1.16 0.08 -3.32
CA ASP A 205 -0.18 -0.72 -4.07
C ASP A 205 0.15 -1.97 -3.28
N ILE A 206 -0.08 -3.14 -3.86
CA ILE A 206 0.28 -4.41 -3.25
C ILE A 206 1.12 -5.23 -4.22
N ALA A 207 2.28 -5.70 -3.74
CA ALA A 207 2.91 -6.90 -4.28
C ALA A 207 2.37 -8.13 -3.59
N VAL A 208 1.82 -9.03 -4.39
CA VAL A 208 1.26 -10.29 -3.93
C VAL A 208 2.18 -11.43 -4.33
N LEU A 209 2.72 -12.14 -3.34
CA LEU A 209 3.49 -13.37 -3.53
C LEU A 209 2.56 -14.58 -3.57
N ASP A 210 2.98 -15.66 -4.21
CA ASP A 210 2.28 -16.96 -4.20
C ASP A 210 0.81 -16.89 -4.69
N ALA A 211 0.51 -15.93 -5.57
CA ALA A 211 -0.85 -15.67 -6.05
C ALA A 211 -1.49 -16.88 -6.72
N ARG A 212 -0.71 -17.71 -7.41
CA ARG A 212 -1.18 -18.90 -8.12
C ARG A 212 -1.95 -19.88 -7.23
N VAL A 213 -1.50 -20.07 -5.99
CA VAL A 213 -2.04 -21.07 -5.05
C VAL A 213 -3.51 -20.78 -4.70
N VAL A 214 -3.93 -19.52 -4.77
CA VAL A 214 -5.28 -19.07 -4.40
C VAL A 214 -5.87 -18.10 -5.43
N ALA A 215 -5.47 -18.22 -6.71
CA ALA A 215 -5.77 -17.25 -7.76
C ALA A 215 -7.27 -16.95 -7.91
N GLU A 216 -8.10 -17.99 -7.92
CA GLU A 216 -9.56 -17.85 -8.02
C GLU A 216 -10.13 -17.00 -6.87
N ARG A 217 -9.78 -17.34 -5.63
CA ARG A 217 -10.22 -16.59 -4.43
C ARG A 217 -9.65 -15.18 -4.41
N LEU A 218 -8.40 -15.00 -4.83
CA LEU A 218 -7.75 -13.70 -4.88
C LEU A 218 -8.46 -12.76 -5.86
N PHE A 219 -8.67 -13.20 -7.11
CA PHE A 219 -9.28 -12.37 -8.15
C PHE A 219 -10.80 -12.22 -8.01
N ALA A 220 -11.48 -13.11 -7.28
CA ALA A 220 -12.86 -12.91 -6.85
C ALA A 220 -12.99 -11.94 -5.65
N SER A 221 -11.89 -11.56 -5.00
CA SER A 221 -11.93 -10.77 -3.78
C SER A 221 -12.22 -9.30 -4.03
N GLY A 222 -13.30 -8.78 -3.43
CA GLY A 222 -13.64 -7.36 -3.44
C GLY A 222 -12.59 -6.46 -2.76
N HIS A 223 -11.64 -7.05 -2.02
CA HIS A 223 -10.52 -6.34 -1.40
C HIS A 223 -9.59 -5.68 -2.42
N LEU A 224 -9.56 -6.15 -3.68
CA LEU A 224 -8.76 -5.55 -4.74
C LEU A 224 -9.35 -4.23 -5.29
N ALA A 225 -10.63 -3.94 -5.02
CA ALA A 225 -11.39 -2.79 -5.54
C ALA A 225 -10.76 -1.41 -5.27
N ARG A 226 -10.01 -1.29 -4.18
CA ARG A 226 -9.35 -0.03 -3.79
C ARG A 226 -7.96 0.16 -4.39
N LEU A 227 -7.39 -0.88 -5.00
CA LEU A 227 -6.01 -0.84 -5.47
C LEU A 227 -5.89 0.03 -6.72
N ARG A 228 -4.69 0.60 -6.88
CA ARG A 228 -4.24 1.33 -8.06
C ARG A 228 -3.02 0.68 -8.69
N MET A 229 -2.24 -0.06 -7.92
CA MET A 229 -1.13 -0.86 -8.39
C MET A 229 -1.25 -2.27 -7.83
N LEU A 230 -1.15 -3.27 -8.70
CA LEU A 230 -1.12 -4.68 -8.33
C LEU A 230 0.10 -5.31 -8.96
N ARG A 231 0.99 -5.88 -8.14
CA ARG A 231 2.24 -6.49 -8.60
C ARG A 231 2.22 -7.98 -8.30
N LEU A 232 2.34 -8.76 -9.36
CA LEU A 232 2.24 -10.22 -9.39
C LEU A 232 3.45 -10.84 -10.12
N ALA A 233 4.56 -10.11 -10.14
CA ALA A 233 5.76 -10.52 -10.86
C ALA A 233 6.34 -11.83 -10.29
N ASN A 234 6.89 -12.66 -11.17
CA ASN A 234 7.56 -13.92 -10.81
C ASN A 234 6.68 -14.89 -9.99
N GLY A 235 5.36 -14.89 -10.24
CA GLY A 235 4.38 -15.73 -9.53
C GLY A 235 4.05 -17.05 -10.22
N GLY A 236 4.65 -17.33 -11.39
CA GLY A 236 4.37 -18.51 -12.19
C GLY A 236 2.93 -18.58 -12.72
N LEU A 237 2.25 -17.44 -12.86
CA LEU A 237 0.88 -17.34 -13.39
C LEU A 237 0.86 -17.69 -14.87
N GLY A 238 -0.09 -18.52 -15.31
CA GLY A 238 -0.32 -18.86 -16.71
C GLY A 238 -1.62 -18.28 -17.24
N ASP A 239 -2.00 -18.70 -18.46
CA ASP A 239 -3.20 -18.20 -19.15
C ASP A 239 -4.48 -18.38 -18.32
N ALA A 240 -4.60 -19.48 -17.58
CA ALA A 240 -5.77 -19.76 -16.75
C ALA A 240 -5.94 -18.73 -15.62
N GLU A 241 -4.86 -18.40 -14.89
CA GLU A 241 -4.93 -17.39 -13.84
C GLU A 241 -5.13 -15.97 -14.40
N ILE A 242 -4.60 -15.68 -15.59
CA ILE A 242 -4.81 -14.40 -16.26
C ILE A 242 -6.26 -14.22 -16.73
N GLN A 243 -6.93 -15.29 -17.16
CA GLN A 243 -8.36 -15.23 -17.47
C GLN A 243 -9.19 -14.87 -16.23
N LEU A 244 -8.86 -15.42 -15.06
CA LEU A 244 -9.49 -15.05 -13.78
C LEU A 244 -9.24 -13.59 -13.43
N LEU A 245 -7.99 -13.12 -13.58
CA LEU A 245 -7.63 -11.72 -13.36
C LEU A 245 -8.41 -10.79 -14.30
N ALA A 246 -8.44 -11.09 -15.60
CA ALA A 246 -9.13 -10.33 -16.63
C ALA A 246 -10.65 -10.25 -16.42
N ALA A 247 -11.24 -11.27 -15.79
CA ALA A 247 -12.65 -11.30 -15.42
C ALA A 247 -12.97 -10.59 -14.09
N SER A 248 -11.96 -10.13 -13.34
CA SER A 248 -12.17 -9.53 -12.02
C SER A 248 -12.72 -8.11 -12.12
N SER A 249 -13.99 -7.93 -11.77
CA SER A 249 -14.61 -6.60 -11.67
C SER A 249 -14.01 -5.72 -10.57
N ALA A 250 -13.32 -6.33 -9.60
CA ALA A 250 -12.61 -5.62 -8.54
C ALA A 250 -11.37 -4.87 -9.05
N LEU A 251 -10.91 -5.10 -10.29
CA LEU A 251 -9.74 -4.39 -10.83
C LEU A 251 -10.11 -3.14 -11.65
N GLY A 252 -11.38 -2.73 -11.64
CA GLY A 252 -11.91 -1.60 -12.43
C GLY A 252 -11.22 -0.25 -12.22
N GLN A 253 -10.52 -0.06 -11.09
CA GLN A 253 -9.80 1.18 -10.78
C GLN A 253 -8.27 1.02 -10.90
N LEU A 254 -7.79 -0.13 -11.35
CA LEU A 254 -6.36 -0.41 -11.43
C LEU A 254 -5.71 0.47 -12.49
N TYR A 255 -4.63 1.14 -12.11
CA TYR A 255 -3.84 2.01 -12.99
C TYR A 255 -2.59 1.30 -13.52
N GLY A 256 -1.93 0.53 -12.65
CA GLY A 256 -0.72 -0.23 -12.96
C GLY A 256 -0.85 -1.70 -12.61
N LEU A 257 -0.35 -2.57 -13.48
CA LEU A 257 -0.38 -4.01 -13.30
C LEU A 257 0.97 -4.63 -13.68
N ASP A 258 1.71 -5.17 -12.71
CA ASP A 258 2.97 -5.86 -12.99
C ASP A 258 2.75 -7.37 -13.05
N LEU A 259 2.93 -7.95 -14.24
CA LEU A 259 2.84 -9.38 -14.54
C LEU A 259 4.17 -9.92 -15.09
N SER A 260 5.28 -9.21 -14.88
CA SER A 260 6.59 -9.61 -15.41
C SER A 260 7.06 -10.95 -14.85
N GLY A 261 7.83 -11.71 -15.64
CA GLY A 261 8.41 -12.98 -15.20
C GLY A 261 7.39 -14.09 -14.89
N ASN A 262 6.24 -14.09 -15.54
CA ASN A 262 5.24 -15.15 -15.41
C ASN A 262 5.28 -16.11 -16.61
N GLN A 263 4.25 -16.96 -16.76
CA GLN A 263 4.15 -17.98 -17.82
C GLN A 263 3.01 -17.66 -18.80
N ILE A 264 2.74 -16.37 -19.03
CA ILE A 264 1.61 -15.91 -19.83
C ILE A 264 1.89 -16.14 -21.32
N GLY A 265 0.98 -16.83 -21.99
CA GLY A 265 0.97 -17.09 -23.42
C GLY A 265 -0.02 -16.20 -24.16
N ALA A 266 -0.21 -16.49 -25.46
CA ALA A 266 -1.06 -15.68 -26.33
C ALA A 266 -2.52 -15.59 -25.83
N SER A 267 -3.06 -16.68 -25.26
CA SER A 267 -4.43 -16.68 -24.73
C SER A 267 -4.58 -15.76 -23.51
N GLY A 268 -3.56 -15.67 -22.65
CA GLY A 268 -3.55 -14.73 -21.55
C GLY A 268 -3.45 -13.28 -22.02
N MET A 269 -2.61 -12.99 -23.02
CA MET A 269 -2.54 -11.65 -23.63
C MET A 269 -3.87 -11.22 -24.25
N GLU A 270 -4.54 -12.15 -24.93
CA GLU A 270 -5.88 -11.93 -25.50
C GLU A 270 -6.89 -11.61 -24.40
N ALA A 271 -6.87 -12.34 -23.28
CA ALA A 271 -7.75 -12.09 -22.14
C ALA A 271 -7.51 -10.71 -21.51
N LEU A 272 -6.25 -10.28 -21.37
CA LEU A 272 -5.91 -8.95 -20.86
C LEU A 272 -6.44 -7.84 -21.77
N ALA A 273 -6.28 -7.98 -23.10
CA ALA A 273 -6.75 -6.99 -24.08
C ALA A 273 -8.28 -6.93 -24.16
N ALA A 274 -8.95 -8.08 -24.05
CA ALA A 274 -10.41 -8.19 -24.08
C ALA A 274 -11.09 -7.69 -22.79
N SER A 275 -10.36 -7.62 -21.67
CA SER A 275 -10.94 -7.31 -20.37
C SER A 275 -11.62 -5.93 -20.32
N PRO A 276 -12.92 -5.84 -20.01
CA PRO A 276 -13.56 -4.55 -19.75
C PRO A 276 -13.16 -3.96 -18.40
N HIS A 277 -12.67 -4.79 -17.47
CA HIS A 277 -12.32 -4.37 -16.11
C HIS A 277 -10.91 -3.78 -16.00
N LEU A 278 -10.05 -4.00 -17.00
CA LEU A 278 -8.70 -3.42 -17.06
C LEU A 278 -8.63 -2.17 -17.96
N ALA A 279 -9.77 -1.55 -18.28
CA ALA A 279 -9.83 -0.39 -19.17
C ALA A 279 -9.07 0.84 -18.65
N ALA A 280 -8.91 0.96 -17.32
CA ALA A 280 -8.19 2.06 -16.67
C ALA A 280 -6.67 1.78 -16.55
N VAL A 281 -6.20 0.57 -16.85
CA VAL A 281 -4.79 0.22 -16.76
C VAL A 281 -4.02 0.99 -17.83
N ARG A 282 -3.05 1.78 -17.38
CA ARG A 282 -2.18 2.58 -18.24
C ARG A 282 -0.80 1.99 -18.37
N TRP A 283 -0.32 1.37 -17.30
CA TRP A 283 0.96 0.70 -17.30
C TRP A 283 0.76 -0.79 -17.02
N ILE A 284 1.33 -1.64 -17.87
CA ILE A 284 1.40 -3.08 -17.64
C ILE A 284 2.83 -3.57 -17.85
N GLY A 285 3.33 -4.39 -16.93
CA GLY A 285 4.62 -5.07 -17.07
C GLY A 285 4.42 -6.48 -17.58
N LEU A 286 4.88 -6.78 -18.80
CA LEU A 286 4.72 -8.10 -19.42
C LEU A 286 6.06 -8.77 -19.81
N GLY A 287 7.19 -8.10 -19.58
CA GLY A 287 8.52 -8.65 -19.84
C GLY A 287 8.77 -10.00 -19.14
N GLY A 288 9.47 -10.90 -19.82
CA GLY A 288 9.82 -12.23 -19.28
C GLY A 288 8.66 -13.22 -19.22
N ASN A 289 7.64 -13.05 -20.06
CA ASN A 289 6.56 -14.02 -20.26
C ASN A 289 6.81 -14.92 -21.49
N ARG A 290 5.94 -15.92 -21.71
CA ARG A 290 6.06 -16.86 -22.84
C ARG A 290 5.67 -16.23 -24.17
N ALA A 291 4.65 -15.39 -24.16
CA ALA A 291 4.28 -14.56 -25.32
C ALA A 291 5.22 -13.35 -25.42
N ALA A 292 5.42 -12.87 -26.65
CA ALA A 292 6.09 -11.60 -26.90
C ALA A 292 5.33 -10.45 -26.20
N ASP A 293 6.08 -9.48 -25.68
CA ASP A 293 5.51 -8.31 -25.02
C ASP A 293 4.84 -7.40 -26.08
N PRO A 294 3.52 -7.19 -26.03
CA PRO A 294 2.81 -6.37 -27.01
C PRO A 294 2.89 -4.86 -26.72
N THR A 295 3.52 -4.44 -25.62
CA THR A 295 3.50 -3.04 -25.19
C THR A 295 4.44 -2.15 -26.02
N PRO A 296 4.00 -0.94 -26.38
CA PRO A 296 4.92 0.07 -26.90
C PRO A 296 5.99 0.41 -25.85
N HIS A 297 7.24 0.49 -26.28
CA HIS A 297 8.38 0.78 -25.41
C HIS A 297 9.42 1.62 -26.13
N PHE A 298 10.35 2.20 -25.37
CA PHE A 298 11.44 3.01 -25.91
C PHE A 298 12.72 2.18 -25.99
N ASP A 299 13.39 2.22 -27.13
CA ASP A 299 14.76 1.74 -27.25
C ASP A 299 15.73 2.80 -26.73
N TYR A 300 16.72 2.37 -25.97
CA TYR A 300 17.76 3.24 -25.41
C TYR A 300 19.13 2.87 -25.96
N ASP A 301 19.90 3.87 -26.41
CA ASP A 301 21.33 3.72 -26.70
C ASP A 301 22.13 4.35 -25.55
N GLY A 302 22.36 3.56 -24.51
CA GLY A 302 23.03 3.98 -23.28
C GLY A 302 22.17 4.88 -22.39
N GLU A 303 21.97 6.14 -22.79
CA GLU A 303 21.23 7.14 -21.99
C GLU A 303 20.14 7.91 -22.75
N ALA A 304 20.06 7.79 -24.07
CA ALA A 304 19.08 8.51 -24.89
C ALA A 304 18.02 7.56 -25.49
N ILE A 305 16.76 7.99 -25.49
CA ILE A 305 15.69 7.33 -26.24
C ILE A 305 15.99 7.51 -27.73
N VAL A 306 16.14 6.40 -28.45
CA VAL A 306 16.48 6.39 -29.87
C VAL A 306 15.22 6.30 -30.72
N GLN A 307 14.26 5.48 -30.30
CA GLN A 307 13.00 5.29 -31.01
C GLN A 307 11.92 4.73 -30.09
N GLU A 308 10.66 4.99 -30.44
CA GLU A 308 9.52 4.29 -29.89
C GLU A 308 9.24 3.04 -30.72
N VAL A 309 9.31 1.88 -30.09
CA VAL A 309 9.01 0.57 -30.67
C VAL A 309 7.54 0.24 -30.42
N ARG A 310 6.84 -0.18 -31.47
CA ARG A 310 5.44 -0.64 -31.41
C ARG A 310 5.36 -2.08 -31.93
N PRO A 311 5.27 -3.08 -31.04
CA PRO A 311 5.24 -4.49 -31.44
C PRO A 311 4.00 -4.83 -32.30
N PRO A 312 4.16 -5.69 -33.34
CA PRO A 312 3.03 -6.10 -34.18
C PRO A 312 1.95 -6.87 -33.42
N GLU A 313 2.32 -7.57 -32.35
CA GLU A 313 1.39 -8.26 -31.44
C GLU A 313 0.41 -7.26 -30.79
N GLY A 314 0.91 -6.09 -30.38
CA GLY A 314 0.10 -5.02 -29.83
C GLY A 314 -0.89 -4.46 -30.85
N ALA A 315 -0.42 -4.20 -32.08
CA ALA A 315 -1.30 -3.75 -33.17
C ALA A 315 -2.40 -4.77 -33.48
N ALA A 316 -2.08 -6.07 -33.45
CA ALA A 316 -3.03 -7.14 -33.67
C ALA A 316 -4.08 -7.22 -32.55
N LEU A 317 -3.69 -7.03 -31.28
CA LEU A 317 -4.62 -6.96 -30.15
C LEU A 317 -5.54 -5.75 -30.25
N VAL A 318 -5.02 -4.58 -30.61
CA VAL A 318 -5.82 -3.35 -30.83
C VAL A 318 -6.85 -3.55 -31.94
N ALA A 319 -6.47 -4.22 -33.04
CA ALA A 319 -7.39 -4.51 -34.14
C ALA A 319 -8.56 -5.43 -33.72
N ARG A 320 -8.35 -6.34 -32.76
CA ARG A 320 -9.37 -7.28 -32.29
C ARG A 320 -10.25 -6.72 -31.17
N HIS A 321 -9.66 -6.02 -30.21
CA HIS A 321 -10.31 -5.63 -28.95
C HIS A 321 -10.49 -4.13 -28.77
N GLY A 322 -10.03 -3.33 -29.74
CA GLY A 322 -9.98 -1.89 -29.64
C GLY A 322 -8.77 -1.38 -28.83
N PRO A 323 -8.58 -0.05 -28.78
CA PRO A 323 -7.45 0.54 -28.08
C PRO A 323 -7.56 0.35 -26.56
N ARG A 324 -6.43 0.04 -25.93
CA ARG A 324 -6.24 0.10 -24.47
C ARG A 324 -5.10 1.06 -24.17
N PRO A 325 -5.16 1.86 -23.09
CA PRO A 325 -4.08 2.80 -22.79
C PRO A 325 -2.69 2.15 -22.74
N TRP A 326 -2.60 0.95 -22.14
CA TRP A 326 -1.36 0.18 -22.05
C TRP A 326 -0.90 -0.48 -23.37
N LEU A 327 -1.78 -0.59 -24.39
CA LEU A 327 -1.43 -1.07 -25.74
C LEU A 327 -1.06 0.07 -26.70
N THR A 328 -1.51 1.31 -26.42
CA THR A 328 -1.36 2.43 -27.36
C THR A 328 -0.29 3.43 -26.93
N ASN A 329 0.00 3.51 -25.64
CA ASN A 329 0.89 4.53 -25.07
C ASN A 329 2.15 3.85 -24.52
N ALA A 330 3.32 4.29 -24.98
CA ALA A 330 4.58 3.92 -24.36
C ALA A 330 4.69 4.64 -23.00
N ILE A 331 4.38 3.91 -21.93
CA ILE A 331 4.50 4.41 -20.56
C ILE A 331 5.63 3.63 -19.90
N ALA A 332 6.72 4.33 -19.54
CA ALA A 332 7.74 3.75 -18.69
C ALA A 332 7.15 3.39 -17.32
N TRP A 333 7.78 2.47 -16.58
CA TRP A 333 7.37 2.12 -15.21
C TRP A 333 7.04 3.42 -14.43
N PRO A 334 5.78 3.63 -14.02
CA PRO A 334 5.32 4.94 -13.54
C PRO A 334 5.89 5.29 -12.16
N GLY A 335 6.68 4.40 -11.55
CA GLY A 335 7.11 4.57 -10.17
C GLY A 335 5.89 4.46 -9.24
N PRO A 336 5.79 5.31 -8.21
CA PRO A 336 4.64 5.31 -7.30
C PRO A 336 3.34 5.70 -8.01
N VAL A 337 2.20 5.19 -7.51
CA VAL A 337 0.86 5.58 -8.01
C VAL A 337 0.71 7.11 -7.89
N PRO A 338 0.38 7.82 -9.00
CA PRO A 338 0.28 9.27 -8.95
C PRO A 338 -1.01 9.73 -8.23
N PRO A 339 -1.06 10.97 -7.70
CA PRO A 339 -2.27 11.57 -7.14
C PRO A 339 -3.47 11.55 -8.10
N LEU A 340 -4.69 11.65 -7.55
CA LEU A 340 -5.95 11.65 -8.32
C LEU A 340 -5.94 12.62 -9.50
N GLU A 341 -5.39 13.81 -9.30
CA GLU A 341 -5.31 14.88 -10.31
C GLU A 341 -4.54 14.45 -11.57
N LEU A 342 -3.59 13.52 -11.43
CA LEU A 342 -2.77 12.99 -12.53
C LEU A 342 -3.33 11.67 -13.11
N LEU A 343 -4.29 11.04 -12.43
CA LEU A 343 -4.98 9.83 -12.91
C LEU A 343 -6.17 10.15 -13.83
N ALA A 344 -6.70 11.37 -13.76
CA ALA A 344 -7.89 11.82 -14.48
C ALA A 344 -7.65 12.31 -15.92
N GLY A 345 -6.38 12.48 -16.32
CA GLY A 345 -5.99 13.09 -17.60
C GLY A 345 -5.76 12.10 -18.73
#